data_AF-A0A261UKP7-F1
#
_entry.id   AF-A0A261UKP7-F1
#
_cell.length_a   1.000
_cell.length_b   1.000
_cell.length_c   1.000
_cell.angle_alpha   90.00
_cell.angle_beta   90.00
_cell.angle_gamma   90.00
#
_symmetry.space_group_name_H-M   'P 1'
#
loop_
_entity.id
_entity.type
_entity.pdbx_description
1 polymer ?
#
loop_
_entity_poly.entity_id
_entity_poly.type
_entity_poly.pdbx_seq_one_letter_code
_entity_poly.pdbx_strand_id
1 'polypeptide(L)'
;MSGDFERELTKRVWTDDQFAYQVENDPIEALKAMGVAVPAGVKVKVVLQRRDRVYFTIPPARGLQSPVPSTPLNQMDLWSSQGLFIWLVPVEAKFKLLALRNAARTVESQP
;
A
#
# COMPACT_ATOMS: atom_id res chain seq x y z
N MET A 1 -1.94 12.71 17.15
CA MET A 1 -1.11 11.65 16.54
C MET A 1 -2.02 10.46 16.38
N SER A 2 -2.07 9.82 15.22
CA SER A 2 -2.37 8.40 15.25
C SER A 2 -1.57 7.68 14.19
N GLY A 3 -0.64 6.88 14.71
CA GLY A 3 0.10 5.86 13.99
C GLY A 3 -0.19 4.50 14.60
N ASP A 4 -1.36 4.35 15.24
CA ASP A 4 -1.70 3.17 16.01
C ASP A 4 -2.11 2.03 15.08
N PHE A 5 -2.79 2.36 13.97
CA PHE A 5 -2.97 1.42 12.86
C PHE A 5 -1.62 0.95 12.29
N GLU A 6 -0.72 1.88 11.96
CA GLU A 6 0.62 1.60 11.45
C GLU A 6 1.42 0.67 12.38
N ARG A 7 1.40 0.96 13.69
CA ARG A 7 2.07 0.16 14.70
C ARG A 7 1.44 -1.21 14.86
N GLU A 8 0.11 -1.29 14.90
CA GLU A 8 -0.60 -2.56 15.07
C GLU A 8 -0.46 -3.45 13.84
N LEU A 9 -0.54 -2.89 12.63
CA LEU A 9 -0.28 -3.63 11.40
C LEU A 9 1.14 -4.18 11.42
N THR A 10 2.12 -3.35 11.75
CA THR A 10 3.53 -3.77 11.86
C THR A 10 3.69 -4.89 12.88
N LYS A 11 3.14 -4.72 14.09
CA LYS A 11 3.21 -5.73 15.14
C LYS A 11 2.60 -7.05 14.66
N ARG A 12 1.37 -7.00 14.15
CA ARG A 12 0.61 -8.20 13.75
C ARG A 12 1.32 -8.97 12.63
N VAL A 13 1.84 -8.30 11.60
CA VAL A 13 2.57 -9.00 10.52
C VAL A 13 3.87 -9.64 10.96
N TRP A 14 4.45 -9.21 12.09
CA TRP A 14 5.69 -9.77 12.64
C TRP A 14 5.46 -10.77 13.80
N THR A 15 4.23 -10.90 14.29
CA THR A 15 3.90 -11.84 15.38
C THR A 15 2.90 -12.93 14.99
N ASP A 16 2.26 -12.81 13.82
CA ASP A 16 1.26 -13.74 13.31
C ASP A 16 1.59 -14.11 11.85
N ASP A 17 2.18 -15.30 11.66
CA ASP A 17 2.62 -15.79 10.35
C ASP A 17 1.44 -16.02 9.39
N GLN A 18 0.27 -16.40 9.90
CA GLN A 18 -0.92 -16.60 9.09
C GLN A 18 -1.42 -15.26 8.56
N PHE A 19 -1.46 -14.25 9.41
CA PHE A 19 -1.82 -12.89 9.01
C PHE A 19 -0.78 -12.30 8.05
N ALA A 20 0.51 -12.54 8.27
CA ALA A 20 1.59 -12.13 7.37
C ALA A 20 1.41 -12.73 5.97
N TYR A 21 1.10 -14.03 5.90
CA TYR A 21 0.77 -14.69 4.63
C TYR A 21 -0.48 -14.09 4.00
N GLN A 22 -1.54 -13.87 4.78
CA GLN A 22 -2.79 -13.34 4.27
C GLN A 22 -2.61 -11.92 3.71
N VAL A 23 -1.95 -11.00 4.41
CA VAL A 23 -1.82 -9.61 3.97
C VAL A 23 -1.01 -9.48 2.67
N GLU A 24 -0.04 -10.37 2.41
CA GLU A 24 0.72 -10.36 1.15
C GLU A 24 -0.08 -10.92 -0.05
N ASN A 25 -1.06 -11.79 0.19
CA ASN A 25 -1.83 -12.50 -0.86
C ASN A 25 -3.24 -11.95 -1.07
N ASP A 26 -3.94 -11.60 0.02
CA ASP A 26 -5.25 -10.95 0.05
C ASP A 26 -5.22 -9.74 1.01
N PRO A 27 -4.57 -8.63 0.60
CA PRO A 27 -4.46 -7.45 1.42
C PRO A 27 -5.81 -6.80 1.71
N ILE A 28 -6.82 -6.97 0.86
CA ILE A 28 -8.13 -6.33 1.06
C ILE A 28 -8.83 -6.96 2.27
N GLU A 29 -8.94 -8.28 2.30
CA GLU A 29 -9.58 -8.95 3.44
C GLU A 29 -8.74 -8.84 4.72
N ALA A 30 -7.40 -8.88 4.62
CA ALA A 30 -6.53 -8.68 5.78
C ALA A 30 -6.67 -7.27 6.40
N LEU A 31 -6.71 -6.22 5.58
CA LEU A 31 -6.89 -4.83 6.04
C LEU A 31 -8.29 -4.61 6.62
N LYS A 32 -9.31 -5.21 6.01
CA LYS A 32 -10.70 -5.17 6.51
C LYS A 32 -10.84 -5.82 7.88
N ALA A 33 -10.12 -6.91 8.15
CA ALA A 33 -10.04 -7.52 9.47
C ALA A 33 -9.38 -6.61 10.54
N MET A 34 -8.73 -5.52 10.11
CA MET A 34 -8.19 -4.46 10.96
C MET A 34 -9.03 -3.18 10.93
N GLY A 35 -10.25 -3.23 10.38
CA GLY A 35 -11.14 -2.07 10.28
C GLY A 35 -10.84 -1.11 9.12
N VAL A 36 -9.88 -1.43 8.25
CA VAL A 36 -9.54 -0.58 7.10
C VAL A 36 -10.29 -1.03 5.86
N ALA A 37 -11.22 -0.19 5.40
CA ALA A 37 -11.93 -0.40 4.14
C ALA A 37 -11.12 0.16 2.96
N VAL A 38 -10.73 -0.72 2.03
CA VAL A 38 -10.11 -0.31 0.77
C VAL A 38 -11.21 0.17 -0.21
N PRO A 39 -11.14 1.40 -0.74
CA PRO A 39 -12.15 1.90 -1.65
C PRO A 39 -12.29 1.07 -2.94
N ALA A 40 -13.50 1.04 -3.49
CA ALA A 40 -13.77 0.35 -4.74
C ALA A 40 -12.85 0.83 -5.88
N GLY A 41 -12.34 -0.12 -6.66
CA GLY A 41 -11.42 0.15 -7.78
C GLY A 41 -9.97 0.43 -7.37
N VAL A 42 -9.63 0.42 -6.08
CA VAL A 42 -8.23 0.49 -5.61
C VAL A 42 -7.67 -0.92 -5.52
N LYS A 43 -6.61 -1.20 -6.28
CA LYS A 43 -5.82 -2.43 -6.15
C LYS A 43 -4.67 -2.18 -5.19
N VAL A 44 -4.57 -3.01 -4.15
CA VAL A 44 -3.51 -2.91 -3.14
C VAL A 44 -2.60 -4.13 -3.26
N LYS A 45 -1.29 -3.90 -3.22
CA LYS A 45 -0.29 -4.95 -3.02
C LYS A 45 0.52 -4.57 -1.79
N VAL A 46 0.53 -5.45 -0.79
CA VAL A 46 1.42 -5.33 0.38
C VAL A 46 2.61 -6.25 0.16
N VAL A 47 3.78 -5.74 0.51
CA VAL A 47 5.04 -6.46 0.46
C VAL A 47 5.75 -6.25 1.78
N LEU A 48 6.02 -7.32 2.52
CA LEU A 48 6.79 -7.24 3.76
C LEU A 48 8.27 -7.08 3.40
N GLN A 49 8.89 -6.02 3.93
CA GLN A 49 10.33 -5.78 3.77
C GLN A 49 11.14 -6.80 4.57
N ARG A 50 12.06 -7.50 3.91
CA ARG A 50 12.98 -8.45 4.55
C ARG A 50 14.43 -8.15 4.16
N ARG A 51 15.36 -8.40 5.08
CA ARG A 51 16.79 -8.08 4.91
C ARG A 51 17.48 -8.91 3.82
N ASP A 52 16.91 -10.05 3.47
CA ASP A 52 17.40 -11.00 2.49
C ASP A 52 16.79 -10.80 1.08
N ARG A 53 16.07 -9.70 0.84
CA ARG A 53 15.32 -9.48 -0.40
C ARG A 53 15.64 -8.14 -1.05
N VAL A 54 15.88 -8.17 -2.36
CA VAL A 54 15.92 -6.99 -3.23
C VAL A 54 14.57 -6.85 -3.92
N TYR A 55 13.98 -5.66 -3.86
CA TYR A 55 12.71 -5.34 -4.50
C TYR A 55 12.98 -4.57 -5.79
N PHE A 56 12.53 -5.12 -6.92
CA PHE A 56 12.73 -4.53 -8.25
C PHE A 56 11.42 -4.53 -9.04
N THR A 57 11.05 -3.38 -9.59
CA THR A 57 9.83 -3.21 -10.40
C THR A 57 10.22 -2.84 -11.82
N ILE A 58 9.68 -3.57 -12.79
CA ILE A 58 9.90 -3.32 -14.22
C ILE A 58 8.65 -2.63 -14.77
N PRO A 59 8.78 -1.46 -15.44
CA PRO A 59 7.64 -0.83 -16.08
C PRO A 59 7.19 -1.62 -17.33
N PRO A 60 5.95 -1.40 -17.82
CA PRO A 60 5.47 -1.99 -19.06
C PRO A 60 6.41 -1.67 -20.22
N ALA A 61 6.79 -2.70 -20.97
CA ALA A 61 7.53 -2.53 -22.21
C ALA A 61 6.62 -1.89 -23.27
N ARG A 62 7.12 -0.88 -23.98
CA ARG A 62 6.43 -0.31 -25.15
C ARG A 62 6.97 -0.95 -26.42
N GLY A 63 6.07 -1.26 -27.35
CA GLY A 63 6.44 -1.67 -28.70
C GLY A 63 7.01 -0.49 -29.48
N LEU A 64 7.81 -0.78 -30.50
CA LEU A 64 8.45 0.24 -31.35
C LEU A 64 7.45 1.17 -32.06
N GLN A 65 6.21 0.73 -32.24
CA GLN A 65 5.13 1.51 -32.86
C GLN A 65 4.08 2.00 -31.86
N SER A 66 4.31 1.86 -30.55
CA SER A 66 3.36 2.34 -29.55
C SER A 66 3.32 3.88 -29.57
N PRO A 67 2.12 4.50 -29.59
CA PRO A 67 2.01 5.94 -29.55
C PRO A 67 2.67 6.51 -28.29
N VAL A 68 3.16 7.75 -28.39
CA VAL A 68 3.69 8.48 -27.23
C VAL A 68 2.54 8.65 -26.24
N PRO A 69 2.66 8.14 -24.99
CA PRO A 69 1.61 8.24 -24.01
C PRO A 69 1.40 9.71 -23.65
N SER A 70 0.13 10.08 -23.53
CA SER A 70 -0.30 11.40 -23.07
C SER A 70 -0.07 11.62 -21.58
N THR A 71 0.34 10.58 -20.85
CA THR A 71 0.66 10.61 -19.42
C THR A 71 2.09 10.09 -19.15
N PRO A 72 2.74 10.56 -18.07
CA PRO A 72 4.06 10.06 -17.67
C PRO A 72 4.06 8.54 -17.49
N LEU A 73 5.09 7.88 -18.02
CA LEU A 73 5.23 6.42 -17.96
C LEU A 73 5.42 5.97 -16.51
N ASN A 74 4.41 5.29 -15.93
CA ASN A 74 4.46 4.55 -14.66
C ASN A 74 5.36 5.18 -13.59
N GLN A 75 5.30 6.49 -13.44
CA GLN A 75 6.10 7.18 -12.45
C GLN A 75 5.54 6.80 -11.08
N MET A 76 6.37 6.14 -10.28
CA MET A 76 6.05 5.76 -8.92
C MET A 76 6.59 6.84 -7.99
N ASP A 77 5.72 7.44 -7.19
CA ASP A 77 6.15 8.25 -6.06
C ASP A 77 6.59 7.30 -4.94
N LEU A 78 7.80 7.50 -4.42
CA LEU A 78 8.19 6.99 -3.11
C LEU A 78 7.70 7.96 -2.04
N TRP A 79 6.86 7.47 -1.14
CA TRP A 79 6.44 8.24 0.02
C TRP A 79 6.71 7.48 1.31
N SER A 80 7.37 8.14 2.26
CA SER A 80 7.49 7.63 3.63
C SER A 80 6.37 8.16 4.51
N SER A 81 5.75 7.28 5.30
CA SER A 81 4.77 7.67 6.31
C SER A 81 5.21 7.21 7.69
N GLN A 82 5.18 8.13 8.66
CA GLN A 82 5.47 7.87 10.09
C GLN A 82 6.82 7.20 10.37
N GLY A 83 7.76 7.21 9.42
CA GLY A 83 9.06 6.55 9.54
C GLY A 83 9.03 5.01 9.48
N LEU A 84 7.88 4.39 9.21
CA LEU A 84 7.71 2.93 9.24
C LEU A 84 7.36 2.29 7.90
N PHE A 85 6.79 3.05 6.96
CA PHE A 85 6.37 2.52 5.66
C PHE A 85 7.00 3.26 4.49
N ILE A 86 7.26 2.52 3.42
CA ILE A 86 7.58 3.05 2.10
C ILE A 86 6.45 2.63 1.16
N TRP A 87 5.75 3.63 0.61
CA TRP A 87 4.71 3.43 -0.39
C TRP A 87 5.30 3.62 -1.78
N LEU A 88 4.98 2.70 -2.68
CA LEU A 88 5.23 2.78 -4.11
C LEU A 88 3.88 2.92 -4.80
N VAL A 89 3.57 4.11 -5.31
CA VAL A 89 2.27 4.35 -5.96
C VAL A 89 2.42 5.11 -7.27
N PRO A 90 1.56 4.83 -8.27
CA PRO A 90 1.45 5.69 -9.43
C PRO A 90 1.14 7.13 -8.99
N VAL A 91 1.80 8.12 -9.60
CA VAL A 91 1.59 9.56 -9.28
C VAL A 91 0.11 9.94 -9.32
N GLU A 92 -0.66 9.42 -10.27
CA GLU A 92 -2.12 9.63 -10.39
C GLU A 92 -2.94 9.10 -9.20
N ALA A 93 -2.40 8.12 -8.46
CA ALA A 93 -3.06 7.47 -7.33
C ALA A 93 -2.72 8.12 -5.98
N LYS A 94 -1.85 9.13 -5.94
CA LYS A 94 -1.38 9.78 -4.70
C LYS A 94 -2.53 10.31 -3.83
N PHE A 95 -3.57 10.88 -4.44
CA PHE A 95 -4.73 11.38 -3.71
C PHE A 95 -5.57 10.25 -3.08
N LYS A 96 -5.56 9.04 -3.65
CA LYS A 96 -6.26 7.87 -3.10
C LYS A 96 -5.54 7.33 -1.85
N LEU A 97 -4.23 7.51 -1.72
CA LEU A 97 -3.51 7.19 -0.48
C LEU A 97 -3.92 8.08 0.68
N LEU A 98 -4.17 9.38 0.43
CA LEU A 98 -4.68 10.26 1.47
C LEU A 98 -6.06 9.79 1.96
N ALA A 99 -6.90 9.29 1.05
CA ALA A 99 -8.19 8.70 1.42
C ALA A 99 -8.02 7.43 2.27
N LEU A 100 -7.11 6.52 1.91
CA LEU A 100 -6.80 5.32 2.71
C LEU A 100 -6.28 5.68 4.11
N ARG A 101 -5.34 6.63 4.19
CA ARG A 101 -4.80 7.09 5.48
C ARG A 101 -5.86 7.78 6.33
N ASN A 102 -6.72 8.58 5.72
CA ASN A 102 -7.80 9.25 6.44
C ASN A 102 -8.86 8.24 6.92
N ALA A 103 -9.17 7.22 6.11
CA ALA A 103 -10.08 6.14 6.50
C ALA A 103 -9.60 5.45 7.79
N ALA A 104 -8.30 5.16 7.91
CA ALA A 104 -7.72 4.58 9.13
C ALA A 104 -7.88 5.48 10.37
N ARG A 105 -7.86 6.81 10.20
CA ARG A 105 -8.07 7.77 11.31
C ARG A 105 -9.53 7.90 11.74
N THR A 106 -10.48 7.79 10.81
CA THR A 106 -11.91 7.90 11.14
C THR A 106 -12.40 6.74 12.01
N VAL A 107 -11.78 5.56 11.92
CA VAL A 107 -12.11 4.38 12.74
C VAL A 107 -11.76 4.60 14.21
N GLU A 108 -10.69 5.36 14.50
CA GLU A 108 -10.30 5.75 15.87
C GLU A 108 -11.26 6.76 16.53
N SER A 109 -12.13 7.39 15.74
CA SER A 109 -12.97 8.51 16.19
C SER A 109 -14.40 8.08 16.59
N GLN A 110 -14.72 6.79 16.50
CA GLN A 110 -16.00 6.25 17.01
C GLN A 110 -15.82 5.81 18.47
N PRO A 111 -16.63 6.35 19.41
CA PRO A 111 -16.52 6.06 20.84
C PRO A 111 -16.93 4.64 21.22
#